data_AF-A0A3R6TJN5-F1
#
_entry.id   AF-A0A3R6TJN5-F1
#
_cell.length_a   1.000
_cell.length_b   1.000
_cell.length_c   1.000
_cell.angle_alpha   90.00
_cell.angle_beta   90.00
_cell.angle_gamma   90.00
#
_symmetry.space_group_name_H-M   'P 1'
#
loop_
_entity.id
_entity.type
_entity.pdbx_description
1 polymer ?
#
loop_
_entity_poly.entity_id
_entity_poly.type
_entity_poly.pdbx_seq_one_letter_code
_entity_poly.pdbx_strand_id
1 'polypeptide(L)'
;MGRKYTVFAVDFDGTLCESAFPGIGVPNMSLIRYLIAKRASGDKVILWTCRCNDRLKEAVDFCKKYGLEFDAVNENLADLVNFWGNDPRKISADVYIDDKAVNKPKWRVPYKE
;
A
#
# COMPACT_ATOMS: atom_id res chain seq x y z
N MET A 1 16.55 -11.68 16.92
CA MET A 1 16.94 -10.36 16.38
C MET A 1 15.73 -9.83 15.63
N GLY A 2 15.07 -8.79 16.15
CA GLY A 2 13.80 -8.29 15.58
C GLY A 2 14.04 -7.37 14.39
N ARG A 3 13.10 -7.40 13.44
CA ARG A 3 13.07 -6.46 12.32
C ARG A 3 12.89 -5.03 12.83
N LYS A 4 13.59 -4.05 12.24
CA LYS A 4 13.58 -2.63 12.68
C LYS A 4 12.65 -1.70 11.89
N TYR A 5 11.90 -2.22 10.94
CA TYR A 5 11.02 -1.44 10.05
C TYR A 5 9.58 -1.94 10.14
N THR A 6 8.62 -1.13 9.72
CA THR A 6 7.20 -1.46 9.52
C THR A 6 6.91 -1.70 8.04
N VAL A 7 6.06 -2.67 7.72
CA VAL A 7 5.54 -2.94 6.36
C VAL A 7 4.09 -2.53 6.33
N PHE A 8 3.80 -1.62 5.42
CA PHE A 8 2.46 -1.16 5.09
C PHE A 8 1.99 -1.86 3.81
N ALA A 9 0.97 -2.69 3.90
CA ALA A 9 0.19 -3.13 2.73
C ALA A 9 -0.95 -2.13 2.52
N VAL A 10 -1.03 -1.52 1.35
CA VAL A 10 -1.99 -0.46 1.07
C VAL A 10 -2.80 -0.76 -0.18
N ASP A 11 -4.13 -0.68 -0.06
CA ASP A 11 -5.06 -0.78 -1.18
C ASP A 11 -4.98 0.46 -2.10
N PHE A 12 -5.50 0.32 -3.33
CA PHE A 12 -5.54 1.39 -4.31
C PHE A 12 -6.91 2.07 -4.39
N ASP A 13 -7.94 1.37 -4.85
CA ASP A 13 -9.25 1.93 -5.23
C ASP A 13 -10.14 2.22 -4.03
N GLY A 14 -10.31 3.50 -3.68
CA GLY A 14 -10.98 3.92 -2.46
C GLY A 14 -10.01 4.23 -1.32
N THR A 15 -8.71 3.95 -1.52
CA THR A 15 -7.66 4.12 -0.50
C THR A 15 -6.61 5.16 -0.91
N LEU A 16 -5.82 4.87 -1.95
CA LEU A 16 -4.81 5.80 -2.50
C LEU A 16 -5.42 6.82 -3.47
N CYS A 17 -6.59 6.53 -4.02
CA CYS A 17 -7.43 7.44 -4.76
C CYS A 17 -8.90 7.14 -4.48
N GLU A 18 -9.81 8.03 -4.87
CA GLU A 18 -11.24 7.71 -4.92
C GLU A 18 -11.50 6.48 -5.80
N SER A 19 -12.50 5.68 -5.44
CA SER A 19 -12.89 4.51 -6.23
C SER A 19 -13.61 4.96 -7.49
N ALA A 20 -12.97 4.80 -8.64
CA ALA A 20 -13.50 5.18 -9.95
C ALA A 20 -13.28 4.08 -11.01
N PHE A 21 -13.13 2.83 -10.56
CA PHE A 21 -12.84 1.69 -11.44
C PHE A 21 -13.86 1.61 -12.60
N PRO A 22 -13.41 1.41 -13.87
CA PRO A 22 -12.06 1.05 -14.29
C PRO A 22 -11.07 2.21 -14.41
N GLY A 23 -11.52 3.46 -14.25
CA GLY A 23 -10.67 4.66 -14.23
C GLY A 23 -9.93 4.83 -12.90
N ILE A 24 -9.24 5.97 -12.73
CA ILE A 24 -8.55 6.34 -11.49
C ILE A 24 -9.14 7.65 -10.97
N GLY A 25 -9.57 7.66 -9.71
CA GLY A 25 -10.21 8.81 -9.08
C GLY A 25 -9.22 9.86 -8.58
N VAL A 26 -9.73 10.85 -7.85
CA VAL A 26 -8.90 11.92 -7.25
C VAL A 26 -7.90 11.31 -6.27
N PRO A 27 -6.62 11.73 -6.27
CA PRO A 27 -5.61 11.18 -5.37
C PRO A 27 -5.87 11.53 -3.90
N ASN A 28 -5.69 10.55 -3.01
CA ASN A 28 -5.60 10.78 -1.57
C ASN A 28 -4.19 11.32 -1.22
N MET A 29 -3.98 12.61 -1.48
CA MET A 29 -2.67 13.24 -1.28
C MET A 29 -2.20 13.24 0.19
N SER A 30 -3.11 13.09 1.16
CA SER A 30 -2.73 12.97 2.56
C SER A 30 -2.06 11.62 2.85
N LEU A 31 -2.69 10.53 2.41
CA LEU A 31 -2.14 9.18 2.58
C LEU A 31 -0.86 8.98 1.76
N ILE A 32 -0.84 9.46 0.52
CA ILE A 32 0.35 9.40 -0.35
C ILE A 32 1.56 10.06 0.33
N ARG A 33 1.41 11.29 0.83
CA ARG A 33 2.50 11.99 1.54
C ARG A 33 2.93 11.27 2.82
N TYR A 34 2.00 10.70 3.56
CA TYR A 34 2.30 9.91 4.75
C TYR A 34 3.17 8.69 4.41
N LEU A 35 2.81 7.93 3.37
CA LEU A 35 3.57 6.74 2.96
C LEU A 35 4.95 7.08 2.40
N ILE A 36 5.09 8.21 1.69
CA ILE A 36 6.40 8.73 1.26
C ILE A 36 7.29 9.01 2.48
N ALA A 37 6.76 9.68 3.51
CA ALA A 37 7.51 9.96 4.72
C ALA A 37 7.91 8.67 5.47
N LYS A 38 7.04 7.66 5.49
CA LYS A 38 7.34 6.35 6.07
C LYS A 38 8.46 5.63 5.32
N ARG A 39 8.41 5.62 3.99
CA ARG A 39 9.53 5.10 3.19
C ARG A 39 10.84 5.82 3.50
N ALA A 40 10.81 7.14 3.63
CA ALA A 40 12.00 7.92 3.97
C ALA A 40 12.57 7.59 5.36
N SER A 41 11.75 7.12 6.31
CA SER A 41 12.21 6.63 7.62
C SER A 41 12.69 5.17 7.63
N GLY A 42 12.74 4.51 6.47
CA GLY A 42 13.19 3.12 6.32
C GLY A 42 12.07 2.08 6.43
N ASP A 43 10.81 2.51 6.54
CA ASP A 43 9.66 1.61 6.43
C ASP A 43 9.45 1.17 4.99
N LYS A 44 8.62 0.13 4.83
CA LYS A 44 8.37 -0.54 3.56
C LYS A 44 6.91 -0.41 3.17
N VAL A 45 6.63 -0.17 1.89
CA VAL A 45 5.27 0.00 1.39
C VAL A 45 5.03 -0.96 0.23
N ILE A 46 3.99 -1.78 0.35
CA ILE A 46 3.56 -2.74 -0.64
C ILE A 46 2.21 -2.27 -1.18
N LEU A 47 2.11 -2.10 -2.49
CA LEU A 47 0.81 -1.92 -3.13
C LEU A 47 0.08 -3.26 -3.11
N TRP A 48 -1.10 -3.32 -2.50
CA TRP A 48 -1.90 -4.53 -2.40
C TRP A 48 -3.30 -4.28 -2.95
N THR A 49 -3.48 -4.54 -4.25
CA THR A 49 -4.68 -4.18 -5.01
C THR A 49 -5.21 -5.33 -5.84
N CYS A 50 -6.53 -5.36 -6.06
CA CYS A 50 -7.16 -6.27 -7.01
C CYS A 50 -6.93 -5.89 -8.49
N ARG A 51 -6.31 -4.74 -8.78
CA ARG A 51 -5.94 -4.38 -10.16
C ARG A 51 -4.89 -5.35 -10.71
N CYS A 52 -5.03 -5.71 -11.97
CA CYS A 52 -4.13 -6.64 -12.68
C CYS A 52 -3.73 -6.06 -14.04
N ASN A 53 -2.62 -6.58 -14.61
CA ASN A 53 -2.14 -6.26 -15.96
C ASN A 53 -1.99 -4.75 -16.18
N ASP A 54 -2.53 -4.22 -17.29
CA ASP A 54 -2.44 -2.80 -17.63
C ASP A 54 -3.02 -1.89 -16.54
N ARG A 55 -4.07 -2.34 -15.83
CA ARG A 55 -4.66 -1.56 -14.73
C ARG A 55 -3.75 -1.49 -13.50
N LEU A 56 -2.97 -2.54 -13.26
CA LEU A 56 -1.95 -2.54 -12.20
C LEU A 56 -0.83 -1.57 -12.56
N LYS A 57 -0.40 -1.58 -13.83
CA LYS A 57 0.60 -0.63 -14.33
C LYS A 57 0.13 0.82 -14.20
N GLU A 58 -1.10 1.11 -14.60
CA GLU A 58 -1.71 2.43 -14.45
C GLU A 58 -1.74 2.90 -12.98
N ALA A 59 -2.05 2.01 -12.03
CA ALA A 59 -2.05 2.33 -10.60
C ALA A 59 -0.64 2.65 -10.08
N VAL A 60 0.36 1.87 -10.48
CA VAL A 60 1.76 2.12 -10.12
C VAL A 60 2.25 3.44 -10.71
N ASP A 61 2.00 3.68 -12.00
CA ASP A 61 2.40 4.92 -12.69
C ASP A 61 1.71 6.15 -12.09
N PHE A 62 0.43 6.02 -11.71
CA PHE A 62 -0.31 7.07 -11.00
C PHE A 62 0.35 7.44 -9.68
N CYS A 63 0.71 6.47 -8.83
CA CYS A 63 1.38 6.72 -7.57
C CYS A 63 2.76 7.36 -7.77
N LYS A 64 3.52 6.86 -8.76
CA LYS A 64 4.84 7.37 -9.11
C LYS A 64 4.81 8.84 -9.52
N LYS A 65 3.78 9.28 -10.25
CA LYS A 65 3.57 10.70 -10.61
C LYS A 65 3.53 11.63 -9.38
N TYR A 66 3.08 11.13 -8.23
CA TYR A 66 3.04 11.88 -6.98
C TYR A 66 4.23 11.59 -6.04
N GLY A 67 5.24 10.85 -6.52
CA GLY A 67 6.45 10.51 -5.78
C GLY A 67 6.32 9.33 -4.82
N LEU A 68 5.20 8.59 -4.84
CA LEU A 68 5.07 7.34 -4.09
C LEU A 68 5.49 6.16 -4.95
N GLU A 69 6.54 5.48 -4.49
CA GLU A 69 6.98 4.20 -5.05
C GLU A 69 6.61 3.07 -4.09
N PHE A 70 6.71 1.82 -4.56
CA PHE A 70 6.46 0.61 -3.75
C PHE A 70 7.71 -0.27 -3.67
N ASP A 71 7.92 -0.93 -2.53
CA ASP A 71 8.98 -1.92 -2.33
C ASP A 71 8.60 -3.27 -2.96
N ALA A 72 7.30 -3.55 -3.06
CA ALA A 72 6.72 -4.66 -3.82
C ALA A 72 5.29 -4.31 -4.27
N VAL A 73 4.76 -5.03 -5.26
CA VAL A 73 3.41 -4.84 -5.78
C VAL A 73 2.73 -6.20 -5.84
N ASN A 74 1.68 -6.41 -5.04
CA ASN A 74 0.97 -7.68 -4.88
C ASN A 74 1.86 -8.89 -4.53
N GLU A 75 3.02 -8.63 -3.93
CA GLU A 75 4.03 -9.64 -3.59
C GLU A 75 4.61 -9.39 -2.19
N ASN A 76 5.05 -10.47 -1.52
CA ASN A 76 5.78 -10.38 -0.27
C ASN A 76 7.20 -9.84 -0.49
N LEU A 77 7.76 -9.17 0.51
CA LEU A 77 9.18 -8.79 0.47
C LEU A 77 10.06 -10.03 0.55
N ALA A 78 11.09 -10.10 -0.30
CA ALA A 78 12.06 -11.21 -0.30
C ALA A 78 12.68 -11.46 1.08
N ASP A 79 13.01 -10.41 1.83
CA ASP A 79 13.53 -10.52 3.20
C ASP A 79 12.56 -11.20 4.16
N LEU A 80 11.25 -10.99 4.00
CA LEU A 80 10.23 -11.65 4.81
C LEU A 80 10.07 -13.12 4.40
N VAL A 81 10.07 -13.42 3.10
CA VAL A 81 10.02 -14.80 2.59
C VAL A 81 11.19 -15.61 3.14
N ASN A 82 12.40 -15.04 3.08
CA ASN A 82 13.61 -15.66 3.60
C ASN A 82 13.57 -15.83 5.13
N PHE A 83 13.06 -14.83 5.85
CA PHE A 83 12.98 -14.88 7.32
C PHE A 83 12.01 -15.96 7.82
N TRP A 84 10.85 -16.12 7.16
CA TRP A 84 9.83 -17.09 7.56
C TRP A 84 10.01 -18.48 6.91
N GLY A 85 10.82 -18.58 5.86
CA GLY A 85 11.03 -19.82 5.12
C GLY A 85 9.84 -20.25 4.27
N ASN A 86 8.90 -19.33 3.99
CA ASN A 86 7.75 -19.58 3.12
C ASN A 86 7.27 -18.30 2.43
N ASP A 87 6.53 -18.46 1.34
CA ASP A 87 5.88 -17.36 0.62
C ASP A 87 4.37 -17.60 0.54
N PRO A 88 3.60 -17.09 1.52
CA PRO A 88 2.16 -17.27 1.52
C PRO A 88 1.48 -16.34 0.51
N ARG A 89 0.33 -16.76 -0.04
CA ARG A 89 -0.51 -15.91 -0.92
C ARG A 89 -0.91 -14.57 -0.27
N LYS A 90 -1.07 -14.54 1.05
CA LYS A 90 -1.40 -13.32 1.79
C LYS A 90 -0.13 -12.48 1.98
N ILE A 91 -0.22 -11.19 1.68
CA ILE A 91 0.86 -10.24 1.97
C ILE A 91 1.11 -10.19 3.47
N SER A 92 2.35 -10.40 3.87
CA SER A 92 2.84 -10.28 5.24
C SER A 92 3.19 -8.82 5.51
N ALA A 93 2.32 -8.15 6.28
CA ALA A 93 2.45 -6.75 6.66
C ALA A 93 2.10 -6.54 8.13
N ASP A 94 2.67 -5.51 8.74
CA ASP A 94 2.33 -5.08 10.10
C ASP A 94 1.09 -4.19 10.12
N VAL A 95 0.88 -3.44 9.03
CA VAL A 95 -0.24 -2.51 8.87
C VAL A 95 -0.90 -2.75 7.51
N TYR A 96 -2.23 -2.92 7.53
CA TYR A 96 -3.06 -2.97 6.33
C TYR A 96 -3.92 -1.71 6.28
N ILE A 97 -3.84 -0.95 5.19
CA ILE A 97 -4.62 0.26 4.96
C ILE A 97 -5.54 -0.02 3.78
N ASP A 98 -6.84 -0.06 4.05
CA ASP A 98 -7.83 -0.55 3.10
C ASP A 98 -9.20 0.10 3.38
N ASP A 99 -9.88 0.57 2.34
CA ASP A 99 -11.19 1.22 2.45
C ASP A 99 -12.29 0.25 2.93
N LYS A 100 -12.11 -1.06 2.72
CA LYS A 100 -13.01 -2.11 3.20
C LYS A 100 -12.76 -2.51 4.65
N ALA A 101 -11.72 -1.99 5.31
CA ALA A 101 -11.50 -2.24 6.73
C ALA A 101 -12.68 -1.74 7.57
N VAL A 102 -13.10 -2.55 8.55
CA VAL A 102 -14.27 -2.27 9.42
C VAL A 102 -14.10 -0.97 10.19
N ASN A 103 -12.90 -0.69 10.69
CA ASN A 103 -12.65 0.46 11.55
C ASN A 103 -11.71 1.47 10.90
N LYS A 104 -12.29 2.32 10.04
CA LYS A 104 -11.59 3.35 9.27
C LYS A 104 -10.97 4.45 10.18
N PRO A 105 -11.65 4.93 11.25
CA PRO A 105 -11.10 6.00 12.11
C PRO A 105 -10.16 5.53 13.24
N LYS A 106 -10.31 4.30 13.76
CA LYS A 106 -9.58 3.82 14.97
C LYS A 106 -8.05 3.78 14.82
N TRP A 107 -7.53 3.83 13.60
CA TRP A 107 -6.10 3.68 13.31
C TRP A 107 -5.44 4.94 12.72
N ARG A 108 -6.08 6.11 12.82
CA ARG A 108 -5.55 7.41 12.32
C ARG A 108 -5.19 7.42 10.83
N VAL A 109 -5.93 6.68 10.01
CA VAL A 109 -5.89 6.81 8.55
C VAL A 109 -6.58 8.14 8.20
N PRO A 110 -5.99 9.03 7.37
CA PRO A 110 -6.59 10.32 7.03
C PRO A 110 -7.76 10.14 6.04
N TYR A 111 -8.87 9.59 6.53
CA TYR A 111 -10.16 9.55 5.87
C TYR A 111 -11.07 10.60 6.52
N LYS A 112 -11.67 11.47 5.70
CA LYS A 112 -12.81 12.29 6.10
C LYS A 112 -14.02 11.79 5.31
N GLU A 113 -15.15 11.71 6.00
CA GLU A 113 -16.47 11.44 5.42
C GLU A 113 -16.80 12.38 4.25
#